data_AF-A0A2E5XTZ3-F1
#
_entry.id   AF-A0A2E5XTZ3-F1
#
_cell.length_a   1.000
_cell.length_b   1.000
_cell.length_c   1.000
_cell.angle_alpha   90.00
_cell.angle_beta   90.00
_cell.angle_gamma   90.00
#
_symmetry.space_group_name_H-M   'P 1'
#
loop_
_entity.id
_entity.type
_entity.pdbx_description
1 polymer ?
#
loop_
_entity_poly.entity_id
_entity_poly.type
_entity_poly.pdbx_seq_one_letter_code
_entity_poly.pdbx_strand_id
1 'polypeptide(L)'
;MEKIMFFKYDAIQNVITTNSVDFKAIIPFLENEDFCIVSICDKNGKEIEDYNKDWILKEHSIYIQDLIDLDEEIKIYHIHILLKNSGFIFFDIGQLSVKLSDNYNLSQIKSIELLKSYGVYCANETWEICRNHSVSMPVYFLIGVSAKEFEKTSINMIKEAYRVEAFHKDNDSKKSYIIEWPNGTIKEVGFEQNKQKIGECKYFNEKGINFKTEYWMLDASNNSFIYSTINNNNI
;
A
#
# COMPACT_ATOMS: atom_id res chain seq x y z
N MET A 1 12.51 15.62 -6.18
CA MET A 1 11.49 14.89 -5.40
C MET A 1 11.01 13.76 -6.27
N GLU A 2 11.14 12.53 -5.78
CA GLU A 2 10.57 11.38 -6.48
C GLU A 2 9.04 11.51 -6.55
N LYS A 3 8.42 10.73 -7.43
CA LYS A 3 6.96 10.65 -7.54
C LYS A 3 6.55 9.31 -6.97
N ILE A 4 5.72 9.33 -5.93
CA ILE A 4 5.09 8.13 -5.41
C ILE A 4 4.31 7.45 -6.55
N MET A 5 4.74 6.26 -6.94
CA MET A 5 4.14 5.56 -8.06
C MET A 5 2.99 4.71 -7.58
N PHE A 6 3.26 3.85 -6.60
CA PHE A 6 2.28 2.90 -6.08
C PHE A 6 2.14 3.04 -4.58
N PHE A 7 0.91 2.85 -4.09
CA PHE A 7 0.59 2.82 -2.66
C PHE A 7 -0.39 1.68 -2.38
N LYS A 8 -0.13 0.89 -1.35
CA LYS A 8 -1.00 -0.19 -0.88
C LYS A 8 -1.13 -0.10 0.63
N TYR A 9 -2.34 -0.36 1.11
CA TYR A 9 -2.58 -0.71 2.50
C TYR A 9 -3.11 -2.14 2.59
N ASP A 10 -2.41 -2.98 3.35
CA ASP A 10 -2.82 -4.34 3.68
C ASP A 10 -3.47 -4.36 5.06
N ALA A 11 -4.80 -4.39 5.09
CA ALA A 11 -5.55 -4.34 6.35
C ALA A 11 -5.36 -5.61 7.22
N ILE A 12 -5.01 -6.75 6.63
CA ILE A 12 -4.80 -8.01 7.37
C ILE A 12 -3.50 -7.92 8.16
N GLN A 13 -2.45 -7.39 7.53
CA GLN A 13 -1.13 -7.27 8.14
C GLN A 13 -0.91 -5.94 8.86
N ASN A 14 -1.81 -4.98 8.65
CA ASN A 14 -1.65 -3.55 8.97
C ASN A 14 -0.34 -2.98 8.40
N VAL A 15 -0.03 -3.33 7.16
CA VAL A 15 1.20 -2.91 6.47
C VAL A 15 0.89 -1.93 5.35
N ILE A 16 1.64 -0.84 5.33
CA ILE A 16 1.66 0.13 4.24
C ILE A 16 2.86 -0.21 3.36
N THR A 17 2.67 -0.29 2.06
CA THR A 17 3.78 -0.43 1.11
C THR A 17 3.67 0.60 0.00
N THR A 18 4.79 1.21 -0.36
CA THR A 18 4.87 2.21 -1.43
C THR A 18 6.15 2.07 -2.25
N ASN A 19 6.10 2.57 -3.48
CA ASN A 19 7.20 2.51 -4.44
C ASN A 19 7.48 3.90 -5.05
N SER A 20 8.73 4.08 -5.48
CA SER A 20 9.30 5.31 -6.04
C SER A 20 9.22 6.47 -5.04
N VAL A 21 9.78 6.24 -3.86
CA VAL A 21 9.88 7.22 -2.78
C VAL A 21 11.35 7.44 -2.39
N ASP A 22 11.70 8.68 -2.05
CA ASP A 22 13.01 8.95 -1.44
C ASP A 22 13.07 8.50 0.03
N PHE A 23 14.29 8.45 0.58
CA PHE A 23 14.52 8.11 1.99
C PHE A 23 13.69 8.96 2.95
N LYS A 24 13.46 10.24 2.62
CA LYS A 24 12.70 11.19 3.46
C LYS A 24 11.24 10.76 3.64
N ALA A 25 10.73 9.80 2.86
CA ALA A 25 9.42 9.18 3.07
C ALA A 25 9.27 8.45 4.41
N ILE A 26 10.36 8.08 5.10
CA ILE A 26 10.26 7.46 6.43
C ILE A 26 9.89 8.46 7.54
N ILE A 27 10.14 9.76 7.33
CA ILE A 27 10.07 10.79 8.38
C ILE A 27 8.71 10.84 9.07
N PRO A 28 7.56 10.90 8.35
CA PRO A 28 6.26 10.94 9.01
C PRO A 28 6.04 9.77 9.97
N PHE A 29 6.64 8.61 9.69
CA PHE A 29 6.50 7.39 10.48
C PHE A 29 7.42 7.31 11.70
N LEU A 30 8.45 8.17 11.78
CA LEU A 30 9.35 8.27 12.93
C LEU A 30 8.93 9.37 13.91
N GLU A 31 8.24 10.40 13.43
CA GLU A 31 7.84 11.53 14.26
C GLU A 31 6.95 11.10 15.45
N ASN A 32 7.47 11.33 16.66
CA ASN A 32 6.85 10.98 17.95
C ASN A 32 6.70 9.47 18.21
N GLU A 33 7.40 8.63 17.43
CA GLU A 33 7.44 7.19 17.66
C GLU A 33 8.76 6.81 18.31
N ASP A 34 8.72 5.91 19.29
CA ASP A 34 9.95 5.30 19.81
C ASP A 34 10.46 4.25 18.84
N PHE A 35 11.76 4.30 18.53
CA PHE A 35 12.34 3.47 17.50
C PHE A 35 13.75 2.97 17.83
N CYS A 36 14.16 1.91 17.16
CA CYS A 36 15.50 1.35 17.23
C CYS A 36 16.00 1.12 15.80
N ILE A 37 17.13 1.72 15.45
CA ILE A 37 17.77 1.52 14.15
C ILE A 37 18.53 0.19 14.21
N VAL A 38 18.15 -0.76 13.36
CA VAL A 38 18.76 -2.10 13.32
C VAL A 38 19.94 -2.16 12.36
N SER A 39 19.81 -1.51 11.21
CA SER A 39 20.85 -1.50 10.17
C SER A 39 20.63 -0.36 9.19
N ILE A 40 21.73 0.24 8.72
CA ILE A 40 21.78 1.24 7.63
C ILE A 40 22.85 0.80 6.64
N CYS A 41 22.49 0.64 5.37
CA CYS A 41 23.42 0.17 4.34
C CYS A 41 23.45 1.06 3.10
N ASP A 42 24.61 1.06 2.44
CA ASP A 42 24.84 1.66 1.13
C ASP A 42 24.25 0.80 0.00
N LYS A 43 24.36 1.27 -1.25
CA LYS A 43 23.87 0.55 -2.44
C LYS A 43 24.44 -0.86 -2.64
N ASN A 44 25.53 -1.21 -1.97
CA ASN A 44 26.19 -2.51 -2.05
C ASN A 44 25.82 -3.41 -0.86
N GLY A 45 24.93 -2.95 0.03
CA GLY A 45 24.57 -3.65 1.26
C GLY A 45 25.65 -3.54 2.34
N LYS A 46 26.64 -2.65 2.19
CA LYS A 46 27.66 -2.42 3.21
C LYS A 46 27.09 -1.50 4.29
N GLU A 47 27.22 -1.89 5.55
CA GLU A 47 26.82 -1.08 6.69
C GLU A 47 27.60 0.25 6.71
N ILE A 48 26.88 1.36 6.75
CA ILE A 48 27.45 2.72 6.66
C ILE A 48 27.88 3.21 8.03
N GLU A 49 27.12 2.87 9.07
CA GLU A 49 27.33 3.37 10.42
C GLU A 49 26.92 2.31 11.45
N ASP A 50 27.73 2.16 12.50
CA ASP A 50 27.38 1.34 13.67
C ASP A 50 26.48 2.17 14.57
N TYR A 51 25.21 2.31 14.19
CA TYR A 51 24.22 2.87 15.10
C TYR A 51 24.12 1.95 16.30
N ASN A 52 24.35 2.51 17.48
CA ASN A 52 24.15 1.80 18.72
C ASN A 52 22.69 1.31 18.72
N LYS A 53 22.48 -0.01 18.74
CA LYS A 53 21.17 -0.70 18.56
C LYS A 53 20.25 -0.53 19.77
N ASP A 54 20.37 0.61 20.43
CA ASP A 54 19.58 1.03 21.56
C ASP A 54 18.28 1.68 21.07
N TRP A 55 17.29 1.66 21.96
CA TRP A 55 16.02 2.34 21.72
C TRP A 55 16.16 3.85 21.92
N ILE A 56 15.70 4.60 20.94
CA ILE A 56 15.54 6.05 20.99
C ILE A 56 14.14 6.33 21.56
N LEU A 57 14.12 6.84 22.80
CA LEU A 57 12.90 7.03 23.60
C LEU A 57 12.53 8.51 23.80
N LYS A 58 13.38 9.42 23.33
CA LYS A 58 13.25 10.87 23.50
C LYS A 58 14.10 11.59 22.46
N GLU A 59 13.86 12.89 22.32
CA GLU A 59 14.65 13.76 21.44
C GLU A 59 14.65 13.24 19.99
N HIS A 60 13.54 12.61 19.57
CA HIS A 60 13.41 11.93 18.26
C HIS A 60 13.80 12.82 17.08
N SER A 61 13.50 14.12 17.16
CA SER A 61 13.84 15.09 16.11
C SER A 61 15.34 15.21 15.85
N ILE A 62 16.20 15.03 16.86
CA ILE A 62 17.65 15.07 16.69
C ILE A 62 18.10 13.87 15.86
N TYR A 63 17.70 12.66 16.27
CA TYR A 63 18.04 11.43 15.55
C TYR A 63 17.46 11.39 14.12
N ILE A 64 16.26 11.93 13.93
CA ILE A 64 15.68 12.07 12.58
C ILE A 64 16.52 13.03 11.73
N GLN A 65 17.00 14.14 12.30
CA GLN A 65 17.88 15.07 11.59
C GLN A 65 19.23 14.42 11.24
N ASP A 66 19.83 13.67 12.16
CA ASP A 66 21.08 12.94 11.92
C ASP A 66 20.93 11.96 10.74
N LEU A 67 19.79 11.26 10.66
CA LEU A 67 19.47 10.37 9.53
C LEU A 67 19.32 11.14 8.19
N ILE A 68 18.73 12.34 8.22
CA ILE A 68 18.60 13.19 7.04
C ILE A 68 19.98 13.65 6.56
N ASP A 69 20.80 14.14 7.49
CA ASP A 69 22.15 14.63 7.19
C ASP A 69 23.02 13.49 6.63
N LEU A 70 22.90 12.28 7.20
CA LEU A 70 23.57 11.08 6.71
C LEU A 70 23.14 10.70 5.28
N ASP A 71 21.84 10.76 4.96
CA ASP A 71 21.35 10.52 3.60
C ASP A 71 21.85 11.59 2.60
N GLU A 72 22.09 12.82 3.05
CA GLU A 72 22.66 13.87 2.21
C GLU A 72 24.17 13.69 1.99
N GLU A 73 24.90 13.15 2.97
CA GLU A 73 26.35 12.92 2.87
C GLU A 73 26.70 11.65 2.07
N ILE A 74 26.14 10.50 2.43
CA ILE A 74 26.56 9.17 1.93
C ILE A 74 25.46 8.46 1.14
N LYS A 75 24.21 8.94 1.23
CA LYS A 75 23.00 8.33 0.67
C LYS A 75 22.66 6.98 1.30
N ILE A 76 21.49 6.91 1.91
CA ILE A 76 20.97 5.69 2.51
C ILE A 76 20.17 4.93 1.45
N TYR A 77 20.61 3.71 1.14
CA TYR A 77 19.92 2.83 0.18
C TYR A 77 19.02 1.82 0.88
N HIS A 78 19.45 1.36 2.05
CA HIS A 78 18.67 0.43 2.87
C HIS A 78 18.67 0.88 4.32
N ILE A 79 17.51 0.88 4.96
CA ILE A 79 17.39 1.05 6.40
C ILE A 79 16.31 0.14 6.96
N HIS A 80 16.60 -0.46 8.11
CA HIS A 80 15.64 -1.24 8.88
C HIS A 80 15.54 -0.67 10.28
N ILE A 81 14.33 -0.29 10.68
CA ILE A 81 14.01 0.31 11.97
C ILE A 81 12.90 -0.52 12.61
N LEU A 82 13.08 -0.84 13.89
CA LEU A 82 12.02 -1.42 14.71
C LEU A 82 11.25 -0.31 15.42
N LEU A 83 9.94 -0.46 15.46
CA LEU A 83 9.02 0.35 16.25
C LEU A 83 8.43 -0.51 17.37
N LYS A 84 7.82 0.12 18.38
CA LYS A 84 7.12 -0.60 19.44
C LYS A 84 6.02 -1.52 18.89
N ASN A 85 5.63 -2.53 19.68
CA ASN A 85 4.55 -3.48 19.37
C ASN A 85 4.75 -4.22 18.03
N SER A 86 5.97 -4.70 17.77
CA SER A 86 6.31 -5.43 16.53
C SER A 86 6.08 -4.60 15.25
N GLY A 87 6.11 -3.27 15.37
CA GLY A 87 6.13 -2.37 14.24
C GLY A 87 7.51 -2.29 13.59
N PHE A 88 7.56 -1.83 12.35
CA PHE A 88 8.80 -1.68 11.61
C PHE A 88 8.69 -0.62 10.52
N ILE A 89 9.85 -0.10 10.13
CA ILE A 89 10.05 0.65 8.89
C ILE A 89 11.18 -0.05 8.15
N PHE A 90 10.91 -0.41 6.90
CA PHE A 90 11.88 -0.99 6.00
C PHE A 90 11.90 -0.16 4.72
N PHE A 91 13.01 0.52 4.47
CA PHE A 91 13.25 1.24 3.23
C PHE A 91 14.35 0.53 2.44
N ASP A 92 14.08 0.30 1.17
CA ASP A 92 14.96 -0.42 0.24
C ASP A 92 14.82 0.20 -1.15
N ILE A 93 15.83 0.98 -1.56
CA ILE A 93 16.00 1.58 -2.89
C ILE A 93 14.67 1.99 -3.55
N GLY A 94 14.05 3.05 -3.03
CA GLY A 94 12.81 3.56 -3.60
C GLY A 94 11.55 2.83 -3.15
N GLN A 95 11.67 1.80 -2.30
CA GLN A 95 10.55 1.05 -1.76
C GLN A 95 10.48 1.24 -0.26
N LEU A 96 9.27 1.41 0.27
CA LEU A 96 9.05 1.60 1.69
C LEU A 96 7.93 0.68 2.14
N SER A 97 8.19 -0.08 3.21
CA SER A 97 7.22 -0.90 3.92
C SER A 97 7.17 -0.48 5.38
N VAL A 98 5.97 -0.23 5.90
CA VAL A 98 5.77 0.28 7.26
C VAL A 98 4.66 -0.47 7.96
N LYS A 99 4.90 -0.79 9.23
CA LYS A 99 3.89 -1.29 10.18
C LYS A 99 3.92 -0.44 11.45
N LEU A 100 2.92 0.41 11.65
CA LEU A 100 2.79 1.30 12.82
C LEU A 100 1.94 0.66 13.92
N SER A 101 2.45 -0.39 14.56
CA SER A 101 1.74 -1.14 15.63
C SER A 101 0.34 -1.65 15.19
N ASP A 102 -0.50 -2.12 16.11
CA ASP A 102 -1.91 -2.47 15.81
C ASP A 102 -2.85 -1.25 15.84
N ASN A 103 -2.31 -0.02 15.84
CA ASN A 103 -3.09 1.21 15.87
C ASN A 103 -3.46 1.69 14.45
N TYR A 104 -4.63 1.27 13.97
CA TYR A 104 -5.18 1.66 12.67
C TYR A 104 -5.20 3.17 12.42
N ASN A 105 -5.60 3.97 13.43
CA ASN A 105 -5.75 5.41 13.27
C ASN A 105 -4.40 6.08 12.99
N LEU A 106 -3.33 5.59 13.62
CA LEU A 106 -1.99 6.09 13.39
C LEU A 106 -1.52 5.76 11.97
N SER A 107 -1.71 4.51 11.52
CA SER A 107 -1.44 4.10 10.13
C SER A 107 -2.13 5.00 9.12
N GLN A 108 -3.41 5.34 9.35
CA GLN A 108 -4.17 6.24 8.50
C GLN A 108 -3.58 7.66 8.47
N ILE A 109 -3.37 8.28 9.65
CA ILE A 109 -2.90 9.66 9.74
C ILE A 109 -1.54 9.81 9.04
N LYS A 110 -0.58 8.95 9.35
CA LYS A 110 0.77 9.00 8.78
C LYS A 110 0.80 8.68 7.29
N SER A 111 -0.07 7.78 6.83
CA SER A 111 -0.23 7.51 5.38
C SER A 111 -0.77 8.71 4.62
N ILE A 112 -1.74 9.43 5.19
CA ILE A 112 -2.30 10.64 4.59
C ILE A 112 -1.25 11.75 4.54
N GLU A 113 -0.42 11.89 5.57
CA GLU A 113 0.71 12.83 5.60
C GLU A 113 1.72 12.51 4.49
N LEU A 114 2.09 11.23 4.34
CA LEU A 114 2.97 10.78 3.25
C LEU A 114 2.37 11.09 1.88
N LEU A 115 1.10 10.75 1.63
CA LEU A 115 0.46 11.02 0.33
C LEU A 115 0.46 12.53 0.01
N LYS A 116 0.20 13.38 1.01
CA LYS A 116 0.24 14.84 0.86
C LYS A 116 1.64 15.35 0.55
N SER A 117 2.68 14.82 1.19
CA SER A 117 4.07 15.26 0.93
C SER A 117 4.51 14.97 -0.51
N TYR A 118 3.91 13.97 -1.15
CA TYR A 118 4.12 13.64 -2.56
C TYR A 118 3.13 14.32 -3.54
N GLY A 119 2.29 15.24 -3.07
CA GLY A 119 1.41 16.05 -3.92
C GLY A 119 0.06 15.39 -4.29
N VAL A 120 -0.35 14.35 -3.56
CA VAL A 120 -1.70 13.78 -3.67
C VAL A 120 -2.65 14.63 -2.82
N TYR A 121 -3.35 15.59 -3.44
CA TYR A 121 -4.21 16.54 -2.73
C TYR A 121 -5.47 15.89 -2.12
N CYS A 122 -6.02 14.86 -2.77
CA CYS A 122 -7.17 14.08 -2.29
C CYS A 122 -6.71 12.87 -1.45
N ALA A 123 -5.76 13.07 -0.53
CA ALA A 123 -5.10 11.99 0.21
C ALA A 123 -6.06 11.16 1.10
N ASN A 124 -7.06 11.79 1.71
CA ASN A 124 -8.02 11.08 2.57
C ASN A 124 -8.87 10.11 1.75
N GLU A 125 -9.40 10.58 0.63
CA GLU A 125 -10.20 9.80 -0.30
C GLU A 125 -9.35 8.68 -0.94
N THR A 126 -8.09 8.98 -1.24
CA THR A 126 -7.12 8.00 -1.75
C THR A 126 -6.86 6.89 -0.74
N TRP A 127 -6.70 7.23 0.54
CA TRP A 127 -6.56 6.25 1.63
C TRP A 127 -7.77 5.32 1.72
N GLU A 128 -9.00 5.85 1.70
CA GLU A 128 -10.21 5.02 1.77
C GLU A 128 -10.33 4.08 0.56
N ILE A 129 -9.95 4.53 -0.64
CA ILE A 129 -9.87 3.68 -1.82
C ILE A 129 -8.85 2.55 -1.60
N CYS A 130 -7.63 2.87 -1.19
CA CYS A 130 -6.57 1.88 -0.97
C CYS A 130 -6.99 0.84 0.08
N ARG A 131 -7.64 1.29 1.14
CA ARG A 131 -8.21 0.43 2.20
C ARG A 131 -9.26 -0.53 1.65
N ASN A 132 -10.22 -0.03 0.86
CA ASN A 132 -11.36 -0.84 0.39
C ASN A 132 -10.98 -1.89 -0.65
N HIS A 133 -9.93 -1.63 -1.43
CA HIS A 133 -9.52 -2.51 -2.51
C HIS A 133 -8.36 -3.45 -2.11
N SER A 134 -7.49 -3.01 -1.20
CA SER A 134 -6.30 -3.75 -0.72
C SER A 134 -5.36 -4.24 -1.84
N VAL A 135 -5.29 -3.48 -2.94
CA VAL A 135 -4.38 -3.71 -4.07
C VAL A 135 -3.39 -2.55 -4.18
N SER A 136 -2.29 -2.76 -4.91
CA SER A 136 -1.31 -1.70 -5.15
C SER A 136 -1.88 -0.65 -6.10
N MET A 137 -2.23 0.52 -5.58
CA MET A 137 -2.86 1.60 -6.34
C MET A 137 -1.82 2.48 -7.01
N PRO A 138 -1.91 2.74 -8.33
CA PRO A 138 -1.03 3.65 -9.05
C PRO A 138 -1.36 5.12 -8.71
N VAL A 139 -1.05 5.56 -7.49
CA VAL A 139 -1.42 6.88 -6.96
C VAL A 139 -0.78 8.05 -7.73
N TYR A 140 0.20 7.81 -8.60
CA TYR A 140 0.72 8.82 -9.53
C TYR A 140 -0.36 9.43 -10.43
N PHE A 141 -1.48 8.74 -10.67
CA PHE A 141 -2.65 9.28 -11.37
C PHE A 141 -3.24 10.50 -10.67
N LEU A 142 -3.06 10.61 -9.35
CA LEU A 142 -3.75 11.58 -8.50
C LEU A 142 -2.88 12.78 -8.12
N ILE A 143 -1.61 12.79 -8.51
CA ILE A 143 -0.70 13.90 -8.24
C ILE A 143 -1.17 15.14 -9.01
N GLY A 144 -1.41 16.24 -8.30
CA GLY A 144 -1.85 17.49 -8.93
C GLY A 144 -3.32 17.51 -9.36
N VAL A 145 -4.09 16.47 -9.07
CA VAL A 145 -5.50 16.37 -9.46
C VAL A 145 -6.38 17.20 -8.53
N SER A 146 -7.28 18.00 -9.12
CA SER A 146 -8.25 18.78 -8.36
C SER A 146 -9.39 17.92 -7.83
N ALA A 147 -10.09 18.39 -6.79
CA ALA A 147 -11.25 17.68 -6.24
C ALA A 147 -12.36 17.43 -7.29
N LYS A 148 -12.49 18.29 -8.31
CA LYS A 148 -13.47 18.12 -9.40
C LYS A 148 -13.11 16.99 -10.36
N GLU A 149 -11.83 16.71 -10.53
CA GLU A 149 -11.30 15.68 -11.44
C GLU A 149 -11.05 14.34 -10.75
N PHE A 150 -11.04 14.35 -9.42
CA PHE A 150 -10.72 13.20 -8.59
C PHE A 150 -11.62 12.00 -8.87
N GLU A 151 -12.94 12.20 -8.95
CA GLU A 151 -13.90 11.10 -9.14
C GLU A 151 -13.61 10.31 -10.42
N LYS A 152 -13.48 11.00 -11.56
CA LYS A 152 -13.15 10.36 -12.84
C LYS A 152 -11.76 9.73 -12.84
N THR A 153 -10.76 10.42 -12.26
CA THR A 153 -9.37 9.97 -12.28
C THR A 153 -9.15 8.76 -11.37
N SER A 154 -9.78 8.75 -10.20
CA SER A 154 -9.71 7.64 -9.23
C SER A 154 -10.33 6.36 -9.79
N ILE A 155 -11.44 6.44 -10.54
CA ILE A 155 -12.00 5.28 -11.24
C ILE A 155 -10.97 4.66 -12.20
N ASN A 156 -10.27 5.49 -12.98
CA ASN A 156 -9.24 4.99 -13.89
C ASN A 156 -8.04 4.39 -13.14
N MET A 157 -7.63 5.02 -12.03
CA MET A 157 -6.58 4.50 -11.15
C MET A 157 -6.93 3.10 -10.62
N ILE A 158 -8.15 2.90 -10.13
CA ILE A 158 -8.59 1.60 -9.58
C ILE A 158 -8.60 0.53 -10.68
N LYS A 159 -9.09 0.87 -11.88
CA LYS A 159 -9.08 -0.06 -13.03
C LYS A 159 -7.66 -0.47 -13.42
N GLU A 160 -6.75 0.50 -13.47
CA GLU A 160 -5.34 0.23 -13.76
C GLU A 160 -4.69 -0.64 -12.68
N ALA A 161 -5.01 -0.41 -11.40
CA ALA A 161 -4.52 -1.24 -10.29
C ALA A 161 -4.88 -2.72 -10.47
N TYR A 162 -6.13 -3.01 -10.82
CA TYR A 162 -6.56 -4.39 -11.07
C TYR A 162 -5.99 -4.99 -12.35
N ARG A 163 -5.77 -4.18 -13.39
CA ARG A 163 -5.08 -4.63 -14.61
C ARG A 163 -3.65 -5.07 -14.31
N VAL A 164 -2.91 -4.28 -13.51
CA VAL A 164 -1.55 -4.60 -13.09
C VAL A 164 -1.51 -5.82 -12.16
N GLU A 165 -2.42 -5.88 -11.18
CA GLU A 165 -2.52 -7.03 -10.28
C GLU A 165 -2.80 -8.33 -11.04
N ALA A 166 -3.70 -8.28 -12.02
CA ALA A 166 -3.98 -9.41 -12.90
C ALA A 166 -2.75 -9.83 -13.70
N PHE A 167 -2.00 -8.90 -14.29
CA PHE A 167 -0.77 -9.21 -15.03
C PHE A 167 0.25 -9.98 -14.19
N HIS A 168 0.38 -9.66 -12.90
CA HIS A 168 1.28 -10.39 -11.99
C HIS A 168 0.75 -11.75 -11.53
N LYS A 169 -0.56 -11.97 -11.61
CA LYS A 169 -1.24 -13.23 -11.22
C LYS A 169 -1.61 -14.12 -12.40
N ASP A 170 -1.48 -13.61 -13.62
CA ASP A 170 -1.85 -14.31 -14.84
C ASP A 170 -0.93 -15.51 -15.04
N ASN A 171 -1.57 -16.63 -15.31
CA ASN A 171 -0.97 -17.83 -15.85
C ASN A 171 -1.88 -18.22 -17.03
N ASP A 172 -1.35 -18.78 -18.11
CA ASP A 172 -1.97 -18.88 -19.46
C ASP A 172 -3.42 -19.43 -19.52
N SER A 173 -3.92 -20.01 -18.43
CA SER A 173 -5.26 -20.60 -18.30
C SER A 173 -6.31 -19.74 -17.59
N LYS A 174 -5.93 -18.66 -16.90
CA LYS A 174 -6.84 -17.76 -16.18
C LYS A 174 -6.92 -16.42 -16.89
N LYS A 175 -8.10 -15.81 -16.89
CA LYS A 175 -8.33 -14.46 -17.42
C LYS A 175 -8.95 -13.60 -16.34
N SER A 176 -8.41 -12.41 -16.12
CA SER A 176 -9.06 -11.42 -15.26
C SER A 176 -10.28 -10.80 -15.94
N TYR A 177 -11.24 -10.37 -15.14
CA TYR A 177 -12.39 -9.58 -15.60
C TYR A 177 -12.70 -8.45 -14.62
N ILE A 178 -13.27 -7.37 -15.15
CA ILE A 178 -13.84 -6.26 -14.37
C ILE A 178 -15.25 -6.01 -14.91
N ILE A 179 -16.23 -6.00 -14.02
CA ILE A 179 -17.62 -5.61 -14.30
C ILE A 179 -17.88 -4.30 -13.59
N GLU A 180 -18.57 -3.39 -14.25
CA GLU A 180 -18.81 -2.01 -13.78
C GLU A 180 -20.29 -1.76 -13.51
N TRP A 181 -20.56 -0.84 -12.58
CA TRP A 181 -21.86 -0.19 -12.45
C TRP A 181 -22.06 0.86 -13.56
N PRO A 182 -23.30 1.31 -13.84
CA PRO A 182 -23.55 2.35 -14.84
C PRO A 182 -22.80 3.68 -14.59
N ASN A 183 -22.43 3.96 -13.33
CA ASN A 183 -21.64 5.13 -12.95
C ASN A 183 -20.11 4.95 -13.18
N GLY A 184 -19.67 3.80 -13.70
CA GLY A 184 -18.26 3.50 -13.99
C GLY A 184 -17.45 2.97 -12.80
N THR A 185 -18.03 2.92 -11.59
CA THR A 185 -17.39 2.27 -10.44
C THR A 185 -17.32 0.76 -10.66
N ILE A 186 -16.32 0.11 -10.05
CA ILE A 186 -16.21 -1.35 -10.12
C ILE A 186 -17.38 -1.95 -9.35
N LYS A 187 -18.03 -2.94 -9.96
CA LYS A 187 -19.05 -3.80 -9.37
C LYS A 187 -18.46 -5.13 -8.93
N GLU A 188 -17.63 -5.70 -9.77
CA GLU A 188 -17.05 -7.02 -9.55
C GLU A 188 -15.69 -7.13 -10.25
N VAL A 189 -14.75 -7.79 -9.60
CA VAL A 189 -13.44 -8.12 -10.18
C VAL A 189 -13.04 -9.52 -9.73
N GLY A 190 -12.44 -10.28 -10.63
CA GLY A 190 -11.96 -11.62 -10.32
C GLY A 190 -11.27 -12.28 -11.50
N PHE A 191 -11.17 -13.60 -11.43
CA PHE A 191 -10.60 -14.42 -12.49
C PHE A 191 -11.61 -15.45 -12.98
N GLU A 192 -11.54 -15.76 -14.26
CA GLU A 192 -12.29 -16.85 -14.87
C GLU A 192 -11.37 -17.85 -15.57
N GLN A 193 -11.79 -19.10 -15.58
CA GLN A 193 -11.21 -20.19 -16.34
C GLN A 193 -12.36 -21.00 -16.94
N ASN A 194 -12.32 -21.26 -18.24
CA ASN A 194 -13.41 -21.95 -18.95
C ASN A 194 -14.81 -21.32 -18.72
N LYS A 195 -14.89 -19.98 -18.67
CA LYS A 195 -16.12 -19.20 -18.37
C LYS A 195 -16.70 -19.44 -16.97
N GLN A 196 -15.89 -19.96 -16.06
CA GLN A 196 -16.27 -20.22 -14.68
C GLN A 196 -15.37 -19.42 -13.74
N LYS A 197 -15.93 -18.92 -12.63
CA LYS A 197 -15.18 -18.14 -11.65
C LYS A 197 -14.13 -18.99 -10.96
N ILE A 198 -12.96 -18.42 -10.69
CA ILE A 198 -11.87 -19.08 -9.98
C ILE A 198 -11.08 -18.09 -9.15
N GLY A 199 -10.50 -18.56 -8.04
CA GLY A 199 -9.69 -17.73 -7.15
C GLY A 199 -10.53 -16.68 -6.42
N GLU A 200 -9.90 -15.56 -6.11
CA GLU A 200 -10.53 -14.46 -5.39
C GLU A 200 -11.41 -13.62 -6.32
N CYS A 201 -12.67 -13.40 -5.92
CA CYS A 201 -13.62 -12.51 -6.58
C CYS A 201 -14.14 -11.49 -5.56
N LYS A 202 -13.97 -10.19 -5.83
CA LYS A 202 -14.41 -9.09 -4.96
C LYS A 202 -15.63 -8.40 -5.55
N TYR A 203 -16.57 -8.01 -4.68
CA TYR A 203 -17.84 -7.37 -5.05
C TYR A 203 -18.00 -6.04 -4.32
N PHE A 204 -18.44 -5.04 -5.05
CA PHE A 204 -18.48 -3.66 -4.62
C PHE A 204 -19.86 -3.04 -4.87
N ASN A 205 -20.31 -2.18 -3.95
CA ASN A 205 -21.55 -1.43 -4.14
C ASN A 205 -21.34 -0.25 -5.12
N GLU A 206 -22.40 0.48 -5.45
CA GLU A 206 -22.33 1.63 -6.38
C GLU A 206 -21.42 2.77 -5.89
N LYS A 207 -21.02 2.76 -4.61
CA LYS A 207 -20.08 3.71 -4.01
C LYS A 207 -18.62 3.21 -4.05
N GLY A 208 -18.36 2.03 -4.63
CA GLY A 208 -17.03 1.42 -4.68
C GLY A 208 -16.58 0.80 -3.35
N ILE A 209 -17.48 0.57 -2.39
CA ILE A 209 -17.14 -0.09 -1.12
C ILE A 209 -17.24 -1.60 -1.30
N ASN A 210 -16.17 -2.32 -0.96
CA ASN A 210 -16.16 -3.78 -0.96
C ASN A 210 -17.08 -4.31 0.16
N PHE A 211 -18.15 -5.01 -0.21
CA PHE A 211 -19.08 -5.60 0.75
C PHE A 211 -18.97 -7.13 0.82
N LYS A 212 -18.30 -7.76 -0.16
CA LYS A 212 -18.18 -9.22 -0.23
C LYS A 212 -16.94 -9.63 -1.01
N THR A 213 -16.23 -10.60 -0.47
CA THR A 213 -15.17 -11.35 -1.17
C THR A 213 -15.53 -12.82 -1.16
N GLU A 214 -15.53 -13.46 -2.33
CA GLU A 214 -15.72 -14.90 -2.48
C GLU A 214 -14.44 -15.54 -3.00
N TYR A 215 -14.18 -16.76 -2.56
CA TYR A 215 -13.10 -17.55 -3.07
C TYR A 215 -13.63 -18.81 -3.75
N TRP A 216 -13.22 -18.98 -5.00
CA TRP A 216 -13.71 -19.99 -5.92
C TRP A 216 -12.62 -21.01 -6.24
N MET A 217 -13.00 -22.28 -6.31
CA MET A 217 -12.12 -23.38 -6.69
C MET A 217 -12.80 -24.27 -7.73
N LEU A 218 -12.00 -25.05 -8.45
CA LEU A 218 -12.48 -26.08 -9.36
C LEU A 218 -12.51 -27.43 -8.62
N ASP A 219 -13.59 -28.17 -8.77
CA ASP A 219 -13.67 -29.55 -8.30
C ASP A 219 -12.91 -30.52 -9.23
N ALA A 220 -12.90 -31.81 -8.88
CA ALA A 220 -12.27 -32.84 -9.70
C ALA A 220 -12.92 -33.00 -11.10
N SER A 221 -14.13 -32.48 -11.29
CA SER A 221 -14.88 -32.47 -12.55
C SER A 221 -14.75 -31.14 -13.30
N ASN A 222 -13.84 -30.25 -12.86
CA ASN A 222 -13.59 -28.94 -13.45
C ASN A 222 -14.79 -27.97 -13.38
N ASN A 223 -15.65 -28.12 -12.36
CA ASN A 223 -16.74 -27.20 -12.06
C ASN A 223 -16.34 -26.24 -10.93
N SER A 224 -16.65 -24.96 -11.10
CA SER A 224 -16.42 -23.94 -10.10
C SER A 224 -17.42 -24.04 -8.94
N PHE A 225 -16.91 -23.93 -7.72
CA PHE A 225 -17.70 -23.80 -6.51
C PHE A 225 -17.07 -22.79 -5.56
N ILE A 226 -17.90 -22.19 -4.71
CA ILE A 226 -17.45 -21.27 -3.65
C ILE A 226 -16.96 -22.13 -2.49
N TYR A 227 -15.71 -21.97 -2.08
CA TYR A 227 -15.18 -22.64 -0.89
C TYR A 227 -15.17 -21.73 0.34
N SER A 228 -15.16 -20.41 0.15
CA SER A 228 -15.18 -19.43 1.24
C SER A 228 -15.85 -18.13 0.82
N THR A 229 -16.51 -17.48 1.76
CA THR A 229 -17.12 -16.16 1.59
C THR A 229 -16.82 -15.30 2.80
N ILE A 230 -16.36 -14.08 2.55
CA ILE A 230 -16.14 -13.04 3.56
C ILE A 230 -17.12 -11.91 3.25
N ASN A 231 -18.04 -11.63 4.17
CA ASN A 231 -18.92 -10.46 4.08
C ASN A 231 -18.27 -9.31 4.84
N ASN A 232 -17.91 -8.26 4.12
CA ASN A 232 -17.34 -7.05 4.70
C ASN A 232 -18.51 -6.17 5.15
N ASN A 233 -18.93 -6.35 6.40
CA ASN A 233 -19.96 -5.53 7.04
C ASN A 233 -19.39 -4.15 7.41
N ASN A 234 -18.93 -3.39 6.42
CA ASN A 234 -18.59 -1.99 6.62
C ASN A 234 -19.83 -1.16 6.27
N ILE A 235 -20.51 -0.71 7.34
CA ILE A 235 -21.58 0.29 7.35
C ILE A 235 -21.04 1.62 6.81
#